data_AF-A0AAW2AXF9-F1
#
_entry.id   AF-A0AAW2AXF9-F1
#
_cell.length_a   1.000
_cell.length_b   1.000
_cell.length_c   1.000
_cell.angle_alpha   90.00
_cell.angle_beta   90.00
_cell.angle_gamma   90.00
#
_symmetry.space_group_name_H-M   'P 1'
#
loop_
_entity.id
_entity.type
_entity.pdbx_description
1 polymer ?
#
loop_
_entity_poly.entity_id
_entity_poly.type
_entity_poly.pdbx_seq_one_letter_code
_entity_poly.pdbx_strand_id
1 'polypeptide(L)' 'MAQYGPAAIYLRKPEKERNEAQNRPFYAKTVCFVPDAKELYIKDTIQNREGGKATVQTEAGE' A
#
# COMPACT_ATOMS: atom_id res chain seq x y z
N MET A 1 11.83 -3.92 -22.23
CA MET A 1 11.94 -5.22 -21.51
C MET A 1 12.17 -6.41 -22.42
N ALA A 2 11.90 -6.30 -23.74
CA ALA A 2 12.08 -7.40 -24.69
C ALA A 2 13.47 -8.07 -24.68
N GLN A 3 14.56 -7.32 -24.47
CA GLN A 3 15.92 -7.88 -24.43
C GLN A 3 16.19 -8.87 -23.29
N TYR A 4 15.36 -8.85 -22.24
CA TYR A 4 15.50 -9.73 -21.07
C TYR A 4 14.64 -10.99 -21.16
N GLY A 5 13.87 -11.14 -22.26
CA GLY A 5 13.05 -12.33 -22.52
C GLY A 5 12.18 -12.72 -21.33
N PRO A 6 12.12 -14.03 -20.97
CA PRO A 6 11.31 -14.52 -19.85
C PRO A 6 11.68 -13.93 -18.47
N ALA A 7 12.92 -13.45 -18.28
CA ALA A 7 13.36 -12.89 -17.00
C ALA A 7 12.79 -11.47 -16.74
N ALA A 8 12.27 -10.81 -17.78
CA ALA A 8 11.80 -9.43 -17.70
C ALA A 8 10.79 -9.17 -16.58
N ILE A 9 9.91 -10.13 -16.29
CA ILE A 9 8.85 -10.01 -15.27
C ILE A 9 9.38 -9.86 -13.84
N TYR A 10 10.56 -10.42 -13.57
CA TYR A 10 11.22 -10.32 -12.26
C TYR A 10 11.99 -9.01 -12.11
N LEU A 11 12.33 -8.37 -13.22
CA LEU A 11 13.06 -7.10 -13.24
C LEU A 11 12.12 -5.90 -13.25
N ARG A 12 10.98 -5.99 -13.95
CA ARG A 12 9.97 -4.93 -13.99
C ARG A 12 8.61 -5.51 -14.35
N LYS A 13 7.58 -5.03 -13.65
CA LYS A 13 6.20 -5.34 -13.99
C LYS A 13 5.83 -4.83 -15.40
N PRO A 14 5.01 -5.58 -16.15
CA PRO A 14 4.46 -5.14 -17.43
C PRO A 14 3.78 -3.76 -17.34
N GLU A 15 3.72 -3.05 -18.46
CA GLU A 15 3.11 -1.72 -18.51
C GLU A 15 1.65 -1.72 -18.03
N LYS A 16 0.88 -2.73 -18.40
CA LYS A 16 -0.49 -2.92 -17.92
C LYS A 16 -0.59 -2.95 -16.39
N GLU A 17 0.20 -3.80 -15.74
CA GLU A 17 0.22 -3.90 -14.27
C GLU A 17 0.69 -2.60 -13.60
N ARG A 18 1.65 -1.90 -14.22
CA ARG A 18 2.11 -0.59 -13.72
C ARG A 18 1.00 0.46 -13.79
N ASN A 19 0.27 0.53 -14.90
CA ASN A 19 -0.82 1.48 -15.10
C ASN A 19 -1.98 1.18 -14.14
N GLU A 20 -2.34 -0.10 -13.97
CA GLU A 20 -3.37 -0.53 -13.00
C GLU A 20 -2.96 -0.18 -11.56
N ALA A 21 -1.69 -0.41 -11.18
CA ALA A 21 -1.20 -0.09 -9.84
C ALA A 21 -1.15 1.43 -9.55
N GLN A 22 -0.87 2.25 -10.57
CA GLN A 22 -0.80 3.71 -10.43
C GLN A 22 -2.18 4.37 -10.43
N ASN A 23 -3.14 3.82 -11.18
CA ASN A 23 -4.49 4.36 -11.28
C ASN A 23 -5.45 3.84 -10.21
N ARG A 24 -4.95 3.03 -9.26
CA ARG A 24 -5.78 2.53 -8.15
C ARG A 24 -6.23 3.69 -7.25
N PRO A 25 -7.44 3.61 -6.66
CA PRO A 25 -7.90 4.62 -5.70
C PRO A 25 -6.93 4.79 -4.54
N PHE A 26 -6.59 6.03 -4.21
CA PHE A 26 -5.72 6.35 -3.08
C PHE A 26 -6.19 7.66 -2.42
N TYR A 27 -6.48 7.60 -1.12
CA TYR A 27 -6.87 8.77 -0.34
C TYR A 27 -5.79 9.14 0.68
N ALA A 28 -5.00 10.16 0.35
CA ALA A 28 -3.80 10.52 1.11
C ALA A 28 -4.05 10.94 2.57
N LYS A 29 -5.28 11.35 2.93
CA LYS A 29 -5.58 11.77 4.31
C LYS A 29 -5.95 10.60 5.23
N THR A 30 -6.41 9.47 4.70
CA THR A 30 -6.80 8.32 5.54
C THR A 30 -5.76 7.20 5.49
N VAL A 31 -5.07 7.01 4.36
CA VAL A 31 -4.07 5.95 4.24
C VAL A 31 -2.80 6.36 4.98
N CYS A 32 -2.35 5.51 5.91
CA CYS A 32 -1.19 5.76 6.75
C CYS A 32 -0.43 4.47 7.08
N PHE A 33 0.75 4.63 7.70
CA PHE A 33 1.49 3.52 8.30
C PHE A 33 1.53 3.72 9.81
N VAL A 34 1.23 2.67 10.57
CA VAL A 34 1.16 2.69 12.03
C VAL A 34 2.13 1.65 12.57
N PRO A 35 2.83 1.93 13.69
CA PRO A 35 3.71 0.96 14.31
C PRO A 35 2.94 -0.27 14.82
N ASP A 36 3.43 -1.45 14.46
CA ASP A 36 2.94 -2.75 14.94
C ASP A 36 4.04 -3.50 15.70
N ALA A 37 3.66 -4.28 16.72
CA ALA A 37 4.61 -4.99 17.57
C ALA A 37 5.30 -6.19 16.89
N LYS A 38 4.67 -6.79 15.86
CA LYS A 38 5.17 -7.99 15.16
C LYS A 38 5.82 -7.65 13.82
N GLU A 39 5.20 -6.75 13.06
CA GLU A 39 5.59 -6.40 11.69
C GLU A 39 6.30 -5.04 11.59
N LEU A 40 6.59 -4.39 12.73
CA LEU A 40 7.16 -3.05 12.88
C LEU A 40 6.24 -1.93 12.39
N TYR A 41 5.76 -2.00 11.15
CA TYR A 41 4.83 -1.05 10.56
C TYR A 41 3.86 -1.74 9.61
N ILE A 42 2.58 -1.46 9.78
CA ILE A 42 1.50 -1.97 8.92
C ILE A 42 0.78 -0.82 8.22
N LYS A 43 0.13 -1.13 7.10
CA LYS A 43 -0.70 -0.18 6.36
C LYS A 43 -2.09 -0.16 6.91
N ASP A 44 -2.56 1.02 7.26
CA ASP A 44 -3.87 1.19 7.87
C ASP A 44 -4.65 2.35 7.25
N THR A 45 -5.97 2.32 7.45
CA THR A 45 -6.89 3.39 7.07
C THR A 45 -7.46 4.06 8.31
N ILE A 46 -7.27 5.37 8.44
CA ILE A 46 -7.82 6.16 9.55
C ILE A 46 -9.34 6.23 9.44
N GLN A 47 -10.03 5.80 10.50
CA GLN A 47 -11.49 5.86 10.65
C GLN A 47 -11.93 7.14 11.36
N ASN A 48 -11.23 7.52 12.44
CA ASN A 48 -11.57 8.71 13.22
C ASN A 48 -10.32 9.37 13.82
N ARG A 49 -10.41 10.67 14.13
CA ARG A 49 -9.36 11.44 14.80
C ARG A 49 -9.98 12.29 15.91
N GLU A 50 -9.58 12.06 17.15
CA GLU A 50 -10.09 12.76 18.33
C GLU A 50 -8.94 13.10 19.28
N GLY A 51 -8.88 14.35 19.74
CA GLY A 51 -7.97 14.76 20.82
C GLY A 51 -6.48 14.45 20.57
N GLY A 52 -6.03 14.47 19.32
CA GLY A 52 -4.64 14.14 18.95
C GLY A 52 -4.36 12.64 18.81
N LYS A 53 -5.38 11.78 18.93
CA LYS A 53 -5.31 10.33 18.69
C LYS A 53 -6.08 9.97 17.42
N ALA A 54 -5.63 8.95 16.71
CA ALA A 54 -6.30 8.42 15.53
C ALA A 54 -6.70 6.97 15.78
N THR A 55 -7.94 6.63 15.44
CA THR A 55 -8.42 5.25 15.35
C THR A 55 -8.25 4.80 13.92
N VAL A 56 -7.56 3.67 13.74
CA VAL A 56 -7.21 3.12 12.43
C VAL A 56 -7.81 1.73 12.29
N GLN A 57 -8.14 1.35 11.06
CA GLN A 57 -8.49 0.00 10.70
C GLN A 57 -7.31 -0.62 9.95
N THR A 58 -6.83 -1.75 10.44
CA THR A 58 -5.68 -2.44 9.85
C THR A 58 -6.05 -3.13 8.55
N GLU A 59 -5.13 -3.21 7.58
CA GLU A 59 -5.36 -4.01 6.34
C GLU A 59 -5.62 -5.50 6.64
N ALA A 60 -5.21 -5.99 7.82
CA ALA A 60 -5.45 -7.36 8.30
C ALA A 60 -6.84 -7.58 8.94
N GLY A 61 -7.61 -6.51 9.17
CA GLY A 61 -8.96 -6.60 9.74
C GLY A 61 -9.01 -6.69 11.27
N GLU A 62 -7.91 -6.41 11.97
CA GLU A 62 -7.89 -6.11 13.41
C GLU A 62 -8.34 -4.67 13.71
#